data_AF-A0A6A6A2I0-F1
#
_entry.id   AF-A0A6A6A2I0-F1
#
_cell.length_a   1.000
_cell.length_b   1.000
_cell.length_c   1.000
_cell.angle_alpha   90.00
_cell.angle_beta   90.00
_cell.angle_gamma   90.00
#
_symmetry.space_group_name_H-M   'P 1'
#
loop_
_entity.id
_entity.type
_entity.pdbx_description
1 polymer ?
#
loop_
_entity_poly.entity_id
_entity_poly.type
_entity_poly.pdbx_seq_one_letter_code
_entity_poly.pdbx_strand_id
1 'polypeptide(L)'
;MALRIGQVLRGAKHRYELLYPLKDSTVFKAKVLSSRIAKAEWVMIKTAATDEEKMCLRREYRNYRVEDIASSPYIRALCDIVRLNEHQDDPSCLVFGWMDHDLGAVTAPEFRGNPVIPRVVSKAVLSALDVLRTINGVHTDVSPNNIFVSHIHGSSPVAKLGDLGNAIKDGSSTQRLQSLPCRAPEVWQGLACRHSSDVWSLGATLTTKASPLGLFGDANKVIDGHTEAYPLGQPIDCQTYKNEFKLAEQLAVMDHPLSPIKLITKGNWREELQHIPDPSVSPDLLDFIESLLVIDPDKRPLASEALLHPYLQYVA
;
A
#
# COMPACT_ATOMS: atom_id res chain seq x y z
N MET A 1 -21.82 14.38 -12.07
CA MET A 1 -23.03 13.54 -11.96
C MET A 1 -22.62 12.24 -11.27
N ALA A 2 -23.25 11.87 -10.17
CA ALA A 2 -22.88 10.65 -9.44
C ALA A 2 -23.23 9.39 -10.25
N LEU A 3 -22.32 8.41 -10.25
CA LEU A 3 -22.52 7.12 -10.92
C LEU A 3 -23.54 6.26 -10.16
N ARG A 4 -24.27 5.39 -10.87
CA ARG A 4 -25.31 4.53 -10.28
C ARG A 4 -25.11 3.07 -10.64
N ILE A 5 -25.48 2.16 -9.74
CA ILE A 5 -25.56 0.72 -10.02
C ILE A 5 -26.53 0.48 -11.20
N GLY A 6 -26.17 -0.44 -12.09
CA GLY A 6 -26.89 -0.73 -13.33
C GLY A 6 -26.61 0.27 -14.46
N GLN A 7 -25.91 1.37 -14.19
CA GLN A 7 -25.52 2.31 -15.24
C GLN A 7 -24.50 1.66 -16.18
N VAL A 8 -24.72 1.83 -17.48
CA VAL A 8 -23.76 1.42 -18.51
C VAL A 8 -22.88 2.60 -18.91
N LEU A 9 -21.58 2.47 -18.67
CA LEU A 9 -20.56 3.41 -19.08
C LEU A 9 -19.96 3.00 -20.42
N ARG A 10 -19.61 3.98 -21.25
CA ARG A 10 -18.89 3.76 -22.52
C ARG A 10 -17.45 4.21 -22.35
N GLY A 11 -16.52 3.26 -22.31
CA GLY A 11 -15.09 3.54 -22.39
C GLY A 11 -14.62 3.65 -23.83
N ALA A 12 -13.31 3.85 -24.02
CA ALA A 12 -12.72 3.93 -25.34
C ALA A 12 -12.62 2.56 -26.03
N LYS A 13 -12.53 1.47 -25.26
CA LYS A 13 -12.42 0.09 -25.76
C LYS A 13 -13.73 -0.69 -25.63
N HIS A 14 -14.39 -0.60 -24.47
CA HIS A 14 -15.59 -1.41 -24.19
C HIS A 14 -16.73 -0.62 -23.52
N ARG A 15 -17.87 -1.29 -23.35
CA ARG A 15 -18.97 -0.83 -22.50
C ARG A 15 -18.95 -1.58 -21.18
N TYR A 16 -19.32 -0.90 -20.11
CA TYR A 16 -19.19 -1.43 -18.74
C TYR A 16 -20.47 -1.21 -17.97
N GLU A 17 -21.07 -2.27 -17.43
CA GLU A 17 -22.22 -2.17 -16.53
C GLU A 17 -21.73 -2.13 -15.08
N LEU A 18 -22.04 -1.05 -14.36
CA LEU A 18 -21.70 -0.92 -12.94
C LEU A 18 -22.53 -1.87 -12.09
N LEU A 19 -21.90 -2.70 -11.26
CA LEU A 19 -22.59 -3.71 -10.48
C LEU A 19 -22.80 -3.28 -9.03
N TYR A 20 -21.72 -2.94 -8.33
CA TYR A 20 -21.77 -2.51 -6.93
C TYR A 20 -20.50 -1.76 -6.54
N PRO A 21 -20.57 -0.85 -5.55
CA PRO A 21 -19.39 -0.19 -5.01
C PRO A 21 -18.48 -1.18 -4.28
N LEU A 22 -17.17 -1.00 -4.43
CA LEU A 22 -16.13 -1.75 -3.72
C LEU A 22 -15.60 -0.96 -2.52
N LYS A 23 -15.45 0.35 -2.70
CA LYS A 23 -15.00 1.29 -1.69
C LYS A 23 -15.74 2.60 -1.91
N ASP A 24 -16.47 3.02 -0.89
CA ASP A 24 -17.28 4.23 -0.91
C ASP A 24 -18.18 4.34 -2.16
N SER A 25 -18.40 5.55 -2.68
CA SER A 25 -19.21 5.80 -3.88
C SER A 25 -18.38 6.09 -5.13
N THR A 26 -17.06 5.86 -5.06
CA THR A 26 -16.10 6.27 -6.10
C THR A 26 -15.36 5.09 -6.75
N VAL A 27 -15.46 3.88 -6.19
CA VAL A 27 -14.82 2.68 -6.75
C VAL A 27 -15.87 1.59 -6.94
N PHE A 28 -15.98 1.05 -8.16
CA PHE A 28 -17.03 0.09 -8.53
C PHE A 28 -16.44 -1.17 -9.14
N LYS A 29 -17.08 -2.32 -8.86
CA LYS A 29 -16.96 -3.48 -9.74
C LYS A 29 -17.88 -3.28 -10.94
N ALA A 30 -17.37 -3.57 -12.13
CA ALA A 30 -18.15 -3.51 -13.35
C ALA A 30 -17.98 -4.75 -14.21
N LYS A 31 -19.02 -5.06 -14.97
CA LYS A 31 -19.02 -6.13 -15.98
C LYS A 31 -18.64 -5.56 -17.33
N VAL A 32 -17.67 -6.18 -18.01
CA VAL A 32 -17.39 -5.86 -19.41
C VAL A 32 -18.50 -6.41 -20.29
N LEU A 33 -19.16 -5.54 -21.05
CA LEU A 33 -20.17 -5.90 -22.03
C LEU A 33 -19.49 -6.11 -23.38
N SER A 34 -19.02 -7.33 -23.62
CA SER A 34 -18.49 -7.78 -24.91
C SER A 34 -19.60 -8.36 -25.81
N SER A 35 -19.31 -8.55 -27.11
CA SER A 35 -20.25 -9.24 -28.00
C SER A 35 -20.48 -10.69 -27.54
N ARG A 36 -21.62 -11.28 -27.90
CA ARG A 36 -22.23 -12.51 -27.34
C ARG A 36 -21.36 -13.79 -27.24
N ILE A 37 -20.10 -13.76 -27.65
CA ILE A 37 -19.22 -14.93 -27.81
C ILE A 37 -18.10 -15.00 -26.74
N ALA A 38 -17.80 -13.91 -26.01
CA ALA A 38 -16.75 -13.92 -24.98
C ALA A 38 -17.30 -14.16 -23.56
N LYS A 39 -16.53 -14.85 -22.71
CA LYS A 39 -16.80 -14.92 -21.26
C LYS A 39 -16.86 -13.51 -20.70
N ALA A 40 -17.80 -13.26 -19.76
CA ALA A 40 -17.87 -12.00 -19.06
C ALA A 40 -16.58 -11.78 -18.26
N GLU A 41 -15.87 -10.71 -18.58
CA GLU A 41 -14.69 -10.25 -17.85
C GLU A 41 -15.11 -9.17 -16.83
N TRP A 42 -14.42 -9.10 -15.70
CA TRP A 42 -14.67 -8.11 -14.66
C TRP A 42 -13.60 -7.02 -14.74
N VAL A 43 -13.98 -5.80 -14.37
CA VAL A 43 -13.04 -4.68 -14.20
C VAL A 43 -13.39 -3.92 -12.93
N MET A 44 -12.44 -3.10 -12.48
CA MET A 44 -12.69 -2.08 -11.46
C MET A 44 -12.75 -0.71 -12.14
N ILE A 45 -13.75 0.10 -11.79
CA ILE A 45 -13.90 1.47 -12.29
C ILE A 45 -13.76 2.43 -11.12
N LYS A 46 -12.76 3.31 -11.20
CA LYS A 46 -12.51 4.40 -10.25
C LYS A 46 -12.99 5.72 -10.85
N THR A 47 -13.77 6.48 -10.09
CA THR A 47 -14.25 7.83 -10.41
C THR A 47 -13.92 8.78 -9.25
N ALA A 48 -14.34 10.03 -9.36
CA ALA A 48 -14.15 11.04 -8.33
C ALA A 48 -15.42 11.87 -8.12
N ALA A 49 -15.75 12.16 -6.85
CA ALA A 49 -16.86 13.00 -6.45
C ALA A 49 -16.41 14.42 -6.08
N THR A 50 -15.32 14.55 -5.33
CA THR A 50 -14.77 15.85 -4.88
C THR A 50 -13.70 16.39 -5.83
N ASP A 51 -13.35 17.67 -5.71
CA ASP A 51 -12.30 18.26 -6.54
C ASP A 51 -10.90 17.73 -6.19
N GLU A 52 -10.66 17.40 -4.92
CA GLU A 52 -9.44 16.72 -4.46
C GLU A 52 -9.31 15.33 -5.08
N GLU A 53 -10.38 14.52 -5.04
CA GLU A 53 -10.40 13.21 -5.68
C GLU A 53 -10.19 13.32 -7.20
N LYS A 54 -10.75 14.34 -7.86
CA LYS A 54 -10.50 14.58 -9.28
C LYS A 54 -9.05 14.94 -9.56
N MET A 55 -8.38 15.68 -8.66
CA MET A 55 -6.94 15.96 -8.78
C MET A 55 -6.13 14.66 -8.70
N CYS A 56 -6.43 13.80 -7.71
CA CYS A 56 -5.78 12.49 -7.58
C CYS A 56 -6.04 11.59 -8.80
N LEU A 57 -7.27 11.53 -9.30
CA LEU A 57 -7.64 10.75 -10.48
C LEU A 57 -6.88 11.22 -11.74
N ARG A 58 -6.75 12.54 -11.95
CA ARG A 58 -5.97 13.11 -13.05
C ARG A 58 -4.49 12.80 -12.93
N ARG A 59 -3.93 12.89 -11.71
CA ARG A 59 -2.53 12.54 -11.46
C ARG A 59 -2.29 11.06 -11.73
N GLU A 60 -3.17 10.19 -11.25
CA GLU A 60 -3.12 8.75 -11.51
C GLU A 60 -3.14 8.46 -13.01
N TYR A 61 -4.08 9.06 -13.75
CA TYR A 61 -4.15 8.93 -15.21
C TYR A 61 -2.84 9.31 -15.90
N ARG A 62 -2.21 10.42 -15.50
CA ARG A 62 -0.93 10.87 -16.06
C ARG A 62 0.21 9.91 -15.77
N ASN A 63 0.24 9.31 -14.58
CA ASN A 63 1.26 8.31 -14.23
C ASN A 63 1.16 7.08 -15.14
N TYR A 64 -0.05 6.62 -15.46
CA TYR A 64 -0.26 5.53 -16.43
C TYR A 64 0.04 5.89 -17.89
N ARG A 65 0.40 7.14 -18.21
CA ARG A 65 0.91 7.51 -19.55
C ARG A 65 2.41 7.32 -19.68
N VAL A 66 3.12 7.03 -18.58
CA VAL A 66 4.53 6.65 -18.60
C VAL A 66 4.64 5.19 -19.05
N GLU A 67 5.43 4.93 -20.09
CA GLU A 67 5.53 3.60 -20.72
C GLU A 67 5.94 2.52 -19.73
N ASP A 68 7.00 2.76 -18.95
CA ASP A 68 7.51 1.82 -17.94
C ASP A 68 6.44 1.42 -16.91
N ILE A 69 5.58 2.37 -16.51
CA ILE A 69 4.44 2.10 -15.61
C ILE A 69 3.39 1.24 -16.32
N ALA A 70 2.99 1.65 -17.53
CA ALA A 70 1.93 0.99 -18.29
C ALA A 70 2.28 -0.44 -18.70
N SER A 71 3.56 -0.73 -18.96
CA SER A 71 4.05 -2.06 -19.35
C SER A 71 4.41 -2.95 -18.17
N SER A 72 4.50 -2.41 -16.95
CA SER A 72 4.95 -3.19 -15.79
C SER A 72 3.94 -4.28 -15.43
N PRO A 73 4.35 -5.56 -15.36
CA PRO A 73 3.46 -6.63 -14.93
C PRO A 73 3.14 -6.55 -13.44
N TYR A 74 3.91 -5.79 -12.67
CA TYR A 74 3.82 -5.65 -11.22
C TYR A 74 3.01 -4.42 -10.77
N ILE A 75 2.64 -3.55 -11.70
CA ILE A 75 1.71 -2.45 -11.47
C ILE A 75 0.33 -2.85 -12.04
N ARG A 76 -0.74 -2.50 -11.33
CA ARG A 76 -2.11 -2.83 -11.76
C ARG A 76 -2.43 -2.10 -13.06
N ALA A 77 -2.77 -2.83 -14.12
CA ALA A 77 -2.96 -2.24 -15.43
C ALA A 77 -4.19 -1.34 -15.52
N LEU A 78 -4.01 -0.13 -16.09
CA LEU A 78 -5.08 0.72 -16.60
C LEU A 78 -5.51 0.18 -17.97
N CYS A 79 -6.68 -0.46 -18.03
CA CYS A 79 -7.18 -1.14 -19.22
C CYS A 79 -7.90 -0.19 -20.19
N ASP A 80 -8.68 0.76 -19.67
CA ASP A 80 -9.49 1.69 -20.46
C ASP A 80 -9.77 2.98 -19.66
N ILE A 81 -10.37 3.97 -20.32
CA ILE A 81 -10.82 5.23 -19.72
C ILE A 81 -12.24 5.56 -20.15
N VAL A 82 -13.00 6.22 -19.29
CA VAL A 82 -14.38 6.68 -19.57
C VAL A 82 -14.43 8.21 -19.50
N ARG A 83 -15.04 8.83 -20.52
CA ARG A 83 -15.38 10.26 -20.53
C ARG A 83 -16.90 10.39 -20.51
N LEU A 84 -17.43 10.98 -19.43
CA LEU A 84 -18.86 11.28 -19.32
C LEU A 84 -19.26 12.54 -20.09
N ASN A 85 -18.29 13.41 -20.37
CA ASN A 85 -18.45 14.59 -21.21
C ASN A 85 -17.37 14.55 -22.29
N GLU A 86 -17.77 14.49 -23.56
CA GLU A 86 -16.85 14.39 -24.71
C GLU A 86 -15.94 15.61 -24.86
N HIS A 87 -16.32 16.74 -24.27
CA HIS A 87 -15.54 17.98 -24.28
C HIS A 87 -14.47 18.07 -23.16
N GLN A 88 -14.33 17.04 -22.32
CA GLN A 88 -13.28 17.00 -21.28
C GLN A 88 -12.02 16.27 -21.76
N ASP A 89 -10.86 16.93 -21.63
CA ASP A 89 -9.57 16.32 -21.95
C ASP A 89 -9.26 15.13 -21.00
N ASP A 90 -9.43 15.36 -19.70
CA ASP A 90 -9.17 14.36 -18.67
C ASP A 90 -10.34 13.37 -18.52
N PRO A 91 -10.07 12.08 -18.27
CA PRO A 91 -11.10 11.08 -18.12
C PRO A 91 -11.93 11.30 -16.84
N SER A 92 -13.22 11.00 -16.92
CA SER A 92 -14.12 11.01 -15.77
C SER A 92 -13.96 9.75 -14.91
N CYS A 93 -13.54 8.63 -15.52
CA CYS A 93 -13.26 7.38 -14.81
C CYS A 93 -12.06 6.64 -15.40
N LEU A 94 -11.36 5.90 -14.54
CA LEU A 94 -10.27 5.00 -14.89
C LEU A 94 -10.73 3.55 -14.74
N VAL A 95 -10.47 2.73 -15.75
CA VAL A 95 -10.87 1.32 -15.78
C VAL A 95 -9.65 0.43 -15.61
N PHE A 96 -9.57 -0.29 -14.50
CA PHE A 96 -8.45 -1.16 -14.15
C PHE A 96 -8.81 -2.63 -14.30
N GLY A 97 -7.79 -3.44 -14.60
CA GLY A 97 -7.92 -4.90 -14.58
C GLY A 97 -8.41 -5.40 -13.22
N TRP A 98 -9.28 -6.42 -13.23
CA TRP A 98 -9.80 -7.01 -12.01
C TRP A 98 -8.70 -7.76 -11.26
N MET A 99 -8.75 -7.66 -9.92
CA MET A 99 -7.97 -8.46 -8.98
C MET A 99 -8.94 -8.92 -7.89
N ASP A 100 -8.84 -10.17 -7.44
CA ASP A 100 -9.80 -10.78 -6.52
C ASP A 100 -9.92 -10.05 -5.18
N HIS A 101 -8.79 -9.62 -4.62
CA HIS A 101 -8.71 -8.99 -3.30
C HIS A 101 -7.66 -7.86 -3.30
N ASP A 102 -7.83 -6.87 -2.41
CA ASP A 102 -6.69 -6.16 -1.85
C ASP A 102 -6.01 -7.00 -0.75
N LEU A 103 -4.77 -6.69 -0.40
CA LEU A 103 -4.01 -7.41 0.62
C LEU A 103 -4.59 -7.16 2.03
N GLY A 104 -5.32 -6.07 2.23
CA GLY A 104 -6.08 -5.79 3.45
C GLY A 104 -7.03 -6.94 3.79
N ALA A 105 -7.75 -7.45 2.80
CA ALA A 105 -8.70 -8.55 2.95
C ALA A 105 -8.09 -9.93 3.26
N VAL A 106 -6.79 -10.15 2.99
CA VAL A 106 -6.11 -11.42 3.30
C VAL A 106 -5.85 -11.50 4.81
N THR A 107 -6.36 -12.49 5.54
CA THR A 107 -6.17 -12.53 6.99
C THR A 107 -4.72 -12.82 7.38
N ALA A 108 -4.29 -12.44 8.59
CA ALA A 108 -2.94 -12.71 9.05
C ALA A 108 -2.57 -14.21 9.06
N PRO A 109 -3.45 -15.13 9.50
CA PRO A 109 -3.22 -16.57 9.35
C PRO A 109 -3.05 -17.02 7.90
N GLU A 110 -3.86 -16.53 6.96
CA GLU A 110 -3.71 -16.87 5.53
C GLU A 110 -2.39 -16.35 4.96
N PHE A 111 -2.00 -15.12 5.31
CA PHE A 111 -0.78 -14.49 4.81
C PHE A 111 0.48 -15.25 5.26
N ARG A 112 0.59 -15.61 6.54
CA ARG A 112 1.77 -16.33 7.05
C ARG A 112 1.68 -17.85 6.90
N GLY A 113 0.48 -18.40 6.78
CA GLY A 113 0.25 -19.83 6.55
C GLY A 113 0.54 -20.28 5.12
N ASN A 114 0.53 -19.36 4.15
CA ASN A 114 0.96 -19.63 2.78
C ASN A 114 2.27 -18.87 2.45
N PRO A 115 3.44 -19.53 2.46
CA PRO A 115 4.73 -18.86 2.25
C PRO A 115 4.88 -18.23 0.87
N VAL A 116 4.04 -18.58 -0.10
CA VAL A 116 4.05 -18.00 -1.44
C VAL A 116 3.48 -16.59 -1.44
N ILE A 117 2.45 -16.30 -0.62
CA ILE A 117 1.76 -14.99 -0.65
C ILE A 117 2.72 -13.86 -0.26
N PRO A 118 3.45 -13.89 0.88
CA PRO A 118 4.36 -12.82 1.24
C PRO A 118 5.49 -12.65 0.23
N ARG A 119 5.99 -13.73 -0.38
CA ARG A 119 7.02 -13.68 -1.44
C ARG A 119 6.51 -12.99 -2.69
N VAL A 120 5.35 -13.39 -3.21
CA VAL A 120 4.76 -12.81 -4.43
C VAL A 120 4.43 -11.34 -4.23
N VAL A 121 3.88 -10.97 -3.06
CA VAL A 121 3.64 -9.57 -2.68
C VAL A 121 4.95 -8.78 -2.66
N SER A 122 5.98 -9.30 -1.99
CA SER A 122 7.27 -8.62 -1.86
C SER A 122 7.93 -8.41 -3.22
N LYS A 123 7.96 -9.44 -4.07
CA LYS A 123 8.49 -9.33 -5.44
C LYS A 123 7.73 -8.31 -6.26
N ALA A 124 6.41 -8.34 -6.23
CA ALA A 124 5.59 -7.43 -7.00
C ALA A 124 5.79 -5.98 -6.56
N VAL A 125 5.76 -5.71 -5.25
CA VAL A 125 5.94 -4.36 -4.74
C VAL A 125 7.34 -3.85 -5.03
N LEU A 126 8.40 -4.61 -4.71
CA LEU A 126 9.77 -4.16 -4.98
C LEU A 126 10.03 -3.93 -6.48
N SER A 127 9.49 -4.80 -7.35
CA SER A 127 9.64 -4.61 -8.80
C SER A 127 8.89 -3.37 -9.30
N ALA A 128 7.69 -3.10 -8.76
CA ALA A 128 6.97 -1.86 -9.05
C ALA A 128 7.72 -0.62 -8.52
N LEU A 129 8.32 -0.71 -7.33
CA LEU A 129 9.13 0.37 -6.77
C LEU A 129 10.40 0.61 -7.57
N ASP A 130 11.06 -0.42 -8.11
CA ASP A 130 12.23 -0.22 -8.97
C ASP A 130 11.84 0.48 -10.29
N VAL A 131 10.67 0.16 -10.86
CA VAL A 131 10.08 0.92 -11.99
C VAL A 131 9.84 2.39 -11.62
N LEU A 132 9.26 2.67 -10.45
CA LEU A 132 9.06 4.05 -10.01
C LEU A 132 10.39 4.78 -9.82
N ARG A 133 11.43 4.09 -9.35
CA ARG A 133 12.77 4.66 -9.17
C ARG A 133 13.38 5.13 -10.49
N THR A 134 13.28 4.34 -11.56
CA THR A 134 13.88 4.68 -12.86
C THR A 134 13.30 5.96 -13.47
N ILE A 135 12.07 6.29 -13.11
CA ILE A 135 11.38 7.52 -13.53
C ILE A 135 11.39 8.63 -12.45
N ASN A 136 12.23 8.48 -11.42
CA ASN A 136 12.37 9.41 -10.29
C ASN A 136 11.04 9.67 -9.55
N GLY A 137 10.24 8.61 -9.39
CA GLY A 137 8.95 8.60 -8.71
C GLY A 137 8.98 7.87 -7.37
N VAL A 138 8.07 8.29 -6.48
CA VAL A 138 7.79 7.67 -5.17
C VAL A 138 6.28 7.47 -5.08
N HIS A 139 5.85 6.29 -4.66
CA HIS A 139 4.44 5.91 -4.54
C HIS A 139 3.75 6.60 -3.37
N THR A 140 4.46 6.73 -2.25
CA THR A 140 4.01 7.36 -0.99
C THR A 140 2.83 6.71 -0.30
N ASP A 141 2.32 5.56 -0.74
CA ASP A 141 1.18 4.90 -0.09
C ASP A 141 1.19 3.38 -0.31
N VAL A 142 2.38 2.78 -0.17
CA VAL A 142 2.54 1.33 -0.15
C VAL A 142 1.92 0.82 1.16
N SER A 143 0.74 0.21 1.05
CA SER A 143 -0.03 -0.30 2.17
C SER A 143 -0.89 -1.49 1.75
N PRO A 144 -1.46 -2.27 2.70
CA PRO A 144 -2.35 -3.38 2.37
C PRO A 144 -3.52 -3.02 1.44
N ASN A 145 -3.99 -1.77 1.47
CA ASN A 145 -5.16 -1.32 0.70
C ASN A 145 -4.83 -1.09 -0.78
N ASN A 146 -3.56 -0.92 -1.13
CA ASN A 146 -3.10 -0.56 -2.47
C ASN A 146 -2.29 -1.68 -3.14
N ILE A 147 -2.09 -2.80 -2.44
CA ILE A 147 -1.53 -4.03 -3.01
C ILE A 147 -2.68 -4.97 -3.30
N PHE A 148 -2.81 -5.39 -4.55
CA PHE A 148 -3.88 -6.26 -5.01
C PHE A 148 -3.36 -7.66 -5.26
N VAL A 149 -4.14 -8.68 -4.88
CA VAL A 149 -3.79 -10.08 -5.02
C VAL A 149 -4.90 -10.88 -5.72
N SER A 150 -4.54 -11.95 -6.39
CA SER A 150 -5.49 -12.88 -7.04
C SER A 150 -4.96 -14.30 -6.97
N HIS A 151 -5.88 -15.26 -7.04
CA HIS A 151 -5.55 -16.69 -7.01
C HIS A 151 -4.71 -17.12 -5.78
N ILE A 152 -4.95 -16.51 -4.61
CA ILE A 152 -4.17 -16.75 -3.38
C ILE A 152 -4.29 -18.19 -2.83
N HIS A 153 -5.35 -18.91 -3.20
CA HIS A 153 -5.54 -20.33 -2.90
C HIS A 153 -5.19 -21.26 -4.08
N GLY A 154 -4.74 -20.70 -5.19
CA GLY A 154 -4.31 -21.45 -6.37
C GLY A 154 -2.81 -21.71 -6.38
N SER A 155 -2.34 -22.43 -7.42
CA SER A 155 -0.92 -22.75 -7.61
C SER A 155 -0.06 -21.57 -8.05
N SER A 156 -0.68 -20.45 -8.45
CA SER A 156 0.03 -19.28 -8.98
C SER A 156 -0.62 -17.98 -8.51
N PRO A 157 -0.46 -17.61 -7.23
CA PRO A 157 -0.89 -16.31 -6.74
C PRO A 157 -0.22 -15.18 -7.54
N VAL A 158 -0.96 -14.11 -7.78
CA VAL A 158 -0.47 -12.91 -8.46
C VAL A 158 -0.64 -11.72 -7.52
N ALA A 159 0.37 -10.85 -7.43
CA ALA A 159 0.27 -9.58 -6.73
C ALA A 159 0.65 -8.42 -7.65
N LYS A 160 0.01 -7.26 -7.45
CA LYS A 160 0.29 -6.01 -8.16
C LYS A 160 0.11 -4.81 -7.25
N LEU A 161 1.00 -3.83 -7.35
CA LEU A 161 0.85 -2.53 -6.70
C LEU A 161 -0.10 -1.64 -7.54
N GLY A 162 -0.98 -0.89 -6.91
CA GLY A 162 -1.88 0.05 -7.59
C GLY A 162 -2.09 1.32 -6.78
N ASP A 163 -3.01 2.16 -7.24
CA ASP A 163 -3.25 3.51 -6.73
C ASP A 163 -2.04 4.45 -6.82
N LEU A 164 -1.73 4.84 -8.06
CA LEU A 164 -0.68 5.83 -8.33
C LEU A 164 -1.22 7.27 -8.18
N GLY A 165 -2.40 7.45 -7.60
CA GLY A 165 -3.03 8.75 -7.41
C GLY A 165 -2.31 9.63 -6.41
N ASN A 166 -1.44 9.06 -5.57
CA ASN A 166 -0.60 9.76 -4.58
C ASN A 166 0.87 9.91 -4.99
N ALA A 167 1.31 9.25 -6.06
CA ALA A 167 2.70 9.26 -6.44
C ALA A 167 3.22 10.67 -6.76
N ILE A 168 4.46 10.95 -6.36
CA ILE A 168 5.14 12.23 -6.55
C ILE A 168 6.56 12.00 -7.07
N LYS A 169 7.23 13.09 -7.42
CA LYS A 169 8.66 13.06 -7.74
C LYS A 169 9.48 12.85 -6.46
N ASP A 170 10.54 12.05 -6.52
CA ASP A 170 11.42 11.81 -5.37
C ASP A 170 11.90 13.11 -4.73
N GLY A 171 11.70 13.23 -3.42
CA GLY A 171 12.13 14.37 -2.62
C GLY A 171 11.35 15.66 -2.88
N SER A 172 10.27 15.64 -3.67
CA SER A 172 9.57 16.86 -4.10
C SER A 172 8.62 17.45 -3.06
N SER A 173 8.34 16.74 -1.97
CA SER A 173 7.42 17.20 -0.92
C SER A 173 7.88 16.73 0.45
N THR A 174 7.88 17.65 1.41
CA THR A 174 8.06 17.38 2.85
C THR A 174 6.75 17.13 3.58
N GLN A 175 5.61 17.12 2.85
CA GLN A 175 4.34 16.71 3.44
C GLN A 175 4.39 15.22 3.82
N ARG A 176 3.80 14.88 4.96
CA ARG A 176 3.75 13.50 5.49
C ARG A 176 2.72 12.66 4.73
N LEU A 177 2.96 12.40 3.44
CA LEU A 177 2.01 11.77 2.51
C LEU A 177 1.78 10.27 2.79
N GLN A 178 2.75 9.58 3.39
CA GLN A 178 2.61 8.16 3.73
C GLN A 178 1.52 7.90 4.75
N SER A 179 0.76 6.82 4.54
CA SER A 179 -0.21 6.33 5.51
C SER A 179 0.46 6.04 6.86
N LEU A 180 -0.18 6.45 7.96
CA LEU A 180 0.38 6.40 9.31
C LEU A 180 1.04 5.06 9.69
N PRO A 181 0.41 3.88 9.48
CA PRO A 181 1.02 2.60 9.88
C PRO A 181 2.23 2.21 9.03
N CYS A 182 2.39 2.78 7.82
CA CYS A 182 3.45 2.43 6.89
C CYS A 182 4.50 3.55 6.74
N ARG A 183 4.37 4.63 7.51
CA ARG A 183 5.22 5.83 7.39
C ARG A 183 6.63 5.59 7.91
N ALA A 184 7.62 5.97 7.09
CA ALA A 184 9.03 5.80 7.38
C ALA A 184 9.53 6.79 8.45
N PRO A 185 10.57 6.45 9.23
CA PRO A 185 11.10 7.30 10.30
C PRO A 185 11.50 8.69 9.82
N GLU A 186 12.15 8.80 8.65
CA GLU A 186 12.55 10.09 8.08
C GLU A 186 11.34 10.97 7.71
N VAL A 187 10.24 10.36 7.26
CA VAL A 187 9.00 11.08 6.95
C VAL A 187 8.31 11.54 8.23
N TRP A 188 8.37 10.75 9.31
CA TRP A 188 7.96 11.21 10.64
C TRP A 188 8.76 12.43 11.13
N GLN A 189 10.04 12.49 10.76
CA GLN A 189 10.93 13.61 11.06
C GLN A 189 10.71 14.84 10.14
N GLY A 190 9.72 14.81 9.25
CA GLY A 190 9.44 15.91 8.33
C GLY A 190 10.39 15.99 7.14
N LEU A 191 11.24 14.97 6.93
CA LEU A 191 12.04 14.87 5.72
C LEU A 191 11.15 14.45 4.54
N ALA A 192 11.57 14.83 3.35
CA ALA A 192 10.82 14.49 2.14
C ALA A 192 10.76 12.98 1.93
N CYS A 193 9.61 12.49 1.47
CA CYS A 193 9.45 11.09 1.10
C CYS A 193 10.36 10.76 -0.09
N ARG A 194 11.13 9.69 0.03
CA ARG A 194 12.08 9.20 -0.98
C ARG A 194 11.74 7.78 -1.39
N HIS A 195 12.43 7.28 -2.41
CA HIS A 195 12.32 5.89 -2.82
C HIS A 195 12.55 4.90 -1.65
N SER A 196 13.56 5.16 -0.80
CA SER A 196 13.82 4.35 0.38
C SER A 196 12.65 4.36 1.38
N SER A 197 11.87 5.45 1.46
CA SER A 197 10.68 5.53 2.32
C SER A 197 9.60 4.53 1.90
N ASP A 198 9.44 4.25 0.60
CA ASP A 198 8.49 3.22 0.13
C ASP A 198 8.99 1.80 0.42
N VAL A 199 10.31 1.57 0.41
CA VAL A 199 10.92 0.29 0.82
C VAL A 199 10.61 0.02 2.29
N TRP A 200 10.70 1.04 3.15
CA TRP A 200 10.24 0.94 4.54
C TRP A 200 8.74 0.60 4.63
N SER A 201 7.90 1.28 3.86
CA SER A 201 6.45 1.04 3.84
C SER A 201 6.09 -0.40 3.46
N LEU A 202 6.87 -1.04 2.57
CA LEU A 202 6.73 -2.47 2.32
C LEU A 202 7.06 -3.30 3.56
N GLY A 203 8.19 -3.05 4.23
CA GLY A 203 8.52 -3.72 5.50
C GLY A 203 7.42 -3.60 6.54
N ALA A 204 6.90 -2.39 6.74
CA ALA A 204 5.80 -2.11 7.66
C ALA A 204 4.50 -2.83 7.26
N THR A 205 4.22 -2.90 5.96
CA THR A 205 3.09 -3.64 5.39
C THR A 205 3.19 -5.14 5.67
N LEU A 206 4.35 -5.75 5.41
CA LEU A 206 4.59 -7.18 5.64
C LEU A 206 4.46 -7.54 7.12
N THR A 207 5.05 -6.72 8.00
CA THR A 207 4.92 -6.86 9.46
C THR A 207 3.46 -6.79 9.91
N THR A 208 2.72 -5.80 9.39
CA THR A 208 1.29 -5.64 9.69
C THR A 208 0.47 -6.84 9.23
N LYS A 209 0.77 -7.40 8.05
CA LYS A 209 0.05 -8.57 7.53
C LYS A 209 0.41 -9.88 8.21
N ALA A 210 1.65 -10.04 8.68
CA ALA A 210 2.07 -11.22 9.41
C ALA A 210 1.49 -11.26 10.84
N SER A 211 1.22 -10.09 11.42
CA SER A 211 0.74 -9.95 12.79
C SER A 211 -0.79 -10.09 12.91
N PRO A 212 -1.30 -10.74 13.99
CA PRO A 212 -2.73 -10.70 14.31
C PRO A 212 -3.18 -9.33 14.87
N LEU A 213 -2.24 -8.44 15.18
CA LEU A 213 -2.47 -7.11 15.76
C LEU A 213 -1.83 -6.02 14.90
N GLY A 214 -2.36 -4.80 14.92
CA GLY A 214 -1.62 -3.64 14.42
C GLY A 214 -0.32 -3.47 15.23
N LEU A 215 0.83 -3.65 14.58
CA LEU A 215 2.16 -3.43 15.18
C LEU A 215 2.63 -1.99 15.02
N PHE A 216 2.25 -1.35 13.91
CA PHE A 216 2.51 0.05 13.63
C PHE A 216 1.19 0.83 13.56
N GLY A 217 1.16 2.03 14.13
CA GLY A 217 -0.01 2.91 14.12
C GLY A 217 -1.04 2.65 15.24
N ASP A 218 -2.29 3.01 14.93
CA ASP A 218 -3.35 3.42 15.87
C ASP A 218 -3.92 2.31 16.77
N ALA A 219 -3.59 1.04 16.51
CA ALA A 219 -4.27 -0.10 17.13
C ALA A 219 -4.20 -0.13 18.67
N ASN A 220 -3.32 0.65 19.31
CA ASN A 220 -3.25 0.80 20.77
C ASN A 220 -2.91 2.23 21.25
N LYS A 221 -2.97 3.27 20.40
CA LYS A 221 -2.46 4.62 20.76
C LYS A 221 -3.27 5.78 20.16
N VAL A 222 -4.55 5.84 20.47
CA VAL A 222 -5.29 7.11 20.39
C VAL A 222 -5.03 7.85 21.70
N ILE A 223 -4.03 8.75 21.72
CA ILE A 223 -4.19 9.94 22.55
C ILE A 223 -5.02 10.88 21.70
N ASP A 224 -6.17 11.28 22.22
CA ASP A 224 -7.07 12.21 21.55
C ASP A 224 -6.29 13.48 21.14
N GLY A 225 -6.14 13.71 19.83
CA GLY A 225 -5.34 14.80 19.25
C GLY A 225 -3.89 14.49 18.87
N HIS A 226 -3.36 13.28 19.10
CA HIS A 226 -1.96 12.91 18.81
C HIS A 226 -1.80 11.53 18.13
N THR A 227 -2.50 11.31 17.02
CA THR A 227 -2.43 10.09 16.19
C THR A 227 -1.12 9.92 15.41
N GLU A 228 -0.22 10.91 15.50
CA GLU A 228 1.05 11.01 14.77
C GLU A 228 2.29 10.57 15.59
N ALA A 229 2.10 9.99 16.78
CA ALA A 229 3.21 9.56 17.63
C ALA A 229 3.80 8.19 17.19
N TYR A 230 5.04 8.19 16.67
CA TYR A 230 5.73 6.99 16.19
C TYR A 230 6.40 6.17 17.32
N PRO A 231 6.16 4.84 17.46
CA PRO A 231 6.69 4.04 18.58
C PRO A 231 8.10 3.42 18.43
N LEU A 232 8.73 3.40 17.25
CA LEU A 232 10.00 2.69 17.07
C LEU A 232 11.22 3.62 17.28
N GLY A 233 11.64 3.78 18.53
CA GLY A 233 13.01 4.20 18.87
C GLY A 233 13.32 5.71 18.73
N GLN A 234 14.45 6.10 19.34
CA GLN A 234 14.81 7.47 19.71
C GLN A 234 14.68 8.51 18.57
N PRO A 235 14.17 9.72 18.86
CA PRO A 235 14.16 10.82 17.91
C PRO A 235 15.58 11.22 17.52
N ILE A 236 15.91 11.07 16.23
CA ILE A 236 16.99 11.84 15.61
C ILE A 236 16.51 13.29 15.54
N ASP A 237 17.35 14.24 15.97
CA ASP A 237 17.02 15.65 16.24
C ASP A 237 16.13 16.31 15.17
N CYS A 238 14.82 16.31 15.39
CA CYS A 238 13.83 16.96 14.54
C CYS A 238 13.16 18.09 15.34
N GLN A 239 13.42 19.34 14.98
CA GLN A 239 12.86 20.50 15.68
C GLN A 239 11.34 20.66 15.45
N THR A 240 10.84 20.33 14.26
CA THR A 240 9.43 20.58 13.87
C THR A 240 8.44 19.72 14.67
N TYR A 241 8.80 18.48 15.02
CA TYR A 241 7.88 17.52 15.66
C TYR A 241 8.42 16.97 16.98
N LYS A 242 9.38 17.68 17.59
CA LYS A 242 10.04 17.30 18.86
C LYS A 242 9.05 16.95 19.98
N ASN A 243 7.92 17.64 20.02
CA ASN A 243 6.89 17.44 21.04
C ASN A 243 6.15 16.10 20.88
N GLU A 244 5.91 15.65 19.65
CA GLU A 244 5.24 14.36 19.35
C GLU A 244 6.14 13.18 19.74
N PHE A 245 7.43 13.26 19.41
CA PHE A 245 8.42 12.23 19.80
C PHE A 245 8.65 12.20 21.31
N LYS A 246 8.75 13.38 21.96
CA LYS A 246 8.87 13.46 23.42
C LYS A 246 7.66 12.86 24.13
N LEU A 247 6.46 13.06 23.59
CA LEU A 247 5.25 12.41 24.09
C LEU A 247 5.34 10.88 23.94
N ALA A 248 5.79 10.37 22.79
CA ALA A 248 5.97 8.93 22.58
C ALA A 248 6.96 8.30 23.59
N GLU A 249 8.08 8.97 23.88
CA GLU A 249 9.05 8.55 24.89
C GLU A 249 8.45 8.52 26.31
N GLN A 250 7.67 9.55 26.66
CA GLN A 250 6.99 9.62 27.95
C GLN A 250 5.98 8.49 28.11
N LEU A 251 5.20 8.18 27.08
CA LEU A 251 4.25 7.07 27.09
C LEU A 251 4.93 5.71 27.23
N ALA A 252 6.17 5.55 26.74
CA ALA A 252 6.91 4.29 26.83
C ALA A 252 7.24 3.87 28.27
N VAL A 253 7.36 4.85 29.17
CA VAL A 253 7.75 4.64 30.56
C VAL A 253 6.59 4.83 31.54
N MET A 254 5.42 5.23 31.05
CA MET A 254 4.22 5.47 31.87
C MET A 254 3.38 4.20 32.04
N ASP A 255 2.85 4.02 33.25
CA ASP A 255 1.88 2.98 33.58
C ASP A 255 0.45 3.46 33.28
N HIS A 256 -0.44 2.52 32.95
CA HIS A 256 -1.85 2.82 32.78
C HIS A 256 -2.48 3.14 34.16
N PRO A 257 -3.24 4.24 34.30
CA PRO A 257 -3.74 4.67 35.62
C PRO A 257 -4.69 3.68 36.30
N LEU A 258 -5.30 2.78 35.53
CA LEU A 258 -6.26 1.76 36.02
C LEU A 258 -5.73 0.32 35.95
N SER A 259 -4.48 0.10 35.53
CA SER A 259 -3.94 -1.24 35.34
C SER A 259 -2.40 -1.24 35.44
N PRO A 260 -1.75 -2.26 36.02
CA PRO A 260 -0.28 -2.35 36.09
C PRO A 260 0.39 -2.61 34.73
N ILE A 261 -0.34 -2.36 33.64
CA ILE A 261 0.10 -2.52 32.26
C ILE A 261 0.65 -1.18 31.77
N LYS A 262 1.81 -1.18 31.13
CA LYS A 262 2.40 0.03 30.52
C LYS A 262 1.50 0.62 29.44
N LEU A 263 1.58 1.92 29.19
CA LEU A 263 0.89 2.56 28.04
C LEU A 263 1.46 2.10 26.69
N ILE A 264 2.71 1.64 26.66
CA ILE A 264 3.32 0.90 25.55
C ILE A 264 3.74 -0.47 26.06
N THR A 265 3.06 -1.52 25.62
CA THR A 265 3.23 -2.89 26.14
C THR A 265 4.04 -3.82 25.27
N LYS A 266 4.25 -3.48 23.99
CA LYS A 266 4.82 -4.38 22.99
C LYS A 266 6.35 -4.29 22.92
N GLY A 267 6.99 -5.44 22.72
CA GLY A 267 8.43 -5.58 22.53
C GLY A 267 8.90 -5.12 21.15
N ASN A 268 10.07 -5.59 20.72
CA ASN A 268 10.52 -5.40 19.34
C ASN A 268 9.53 -6.09 18.38
N TRP A 269 9.17 -5.46 17.25
CA TRP A 269 8.29 -6.04 16.24
C TRP A 269 8.72 -7.47 15.85
N ARG A 270 10.02 -7.76 15.84
CA ARG A 270 10.58 -9.09 15.57
C ARG A 270 10.17 -10.10 16.64
N GLU A 271 10.26 -9.72 17.91
CA GLU A 271 9.86 -10.58 19.04
C GLU A 271 8.36 -10.83 19.02
N GLU A 272 7.55 -9.83 18.70
CA GLU A 272 6.10 -9.99 18.60
C GLU A 272 5.74 -11.01 17.50
N LEU A 273 6.43 -10.97 16.35
CA LEU A 273 6.16 -11.90 15.25
C LEU A 273 6.72 -13.30 15.49
N GLN A 274 7.89 -13.45 16.13
CA GLN A 274 8.53 -14.76 16.34
C GLN A 274 7.76 -15.66 17.32
N HIS A 275 7.02 -15.07 18.26
CA HIS A 275 6.27 -15.82 19.28
C HIS A 275 4.87 -16.22 18.81
N ILE A 276 4.49 -15.91 17.57
CA ILE A 276 3.20 -16.31 17.01
C ILE A 276 3.19 -17.84 16.82
N PRO A 277 2.29 -18.58 17.50
CA PRO A 277 2.39 -20.02 17.58
C PRO A 277 1.90 -20.76 16.31
N ASP A 278 0.77 -20.35 15.72
CA ASP A 278 0.20 -21.04 14.57
C ASP A 278 -0.73 -20.13 13.72
N PRO A 279 -0.60 -20.12 12.38
CA PRO A 279 0.62 -20.46 11.67
C PRO A 279 1.76 -19.52 12.10
N SER A 280 2.97 -20.05 12.31
CA SER A 280 4.13 -19.25 12.71
C SER A 280 4.63 -18.37 11.56
N VAL A 281 5.32 -17.27 11.87
CA VAL A 281 6.04 -16.49 10.85
C VAL A 281 7.39 -17.14 10.59
N SER A 282 7.70 -17.47 9.33
CA SER A 282 8.96 -18.13 8.99
C SER A 282 10.18 -17.25 9.30
N PRO A 283 11.29 -17.80 9.82
CA PRO A 283 12.52 -17.05 10.08
C PRO A 283 13.04 -16.26 8.87
N ASP A 284 12.99 -16.85 7.67
CA ASP A 284 13.45 -16.18 6.43
C ASP A 284 12.62 -14.94 6.07
N LEU A 285 11.31 -14.95 6.37
CA LEU A 285 10.45 -13.79 6.19
C LEU A 285 10.79 -12.70 7.24
N LEU A 286 11.09 -13.08 8.48
CA LEU A 286 11.50 -12.12 9.51
C LEU A 286 12.84 -11.45 9.16
N ASP A 287 13.82 -12.25 8.71
CA ASP A 287 15.11 -11.79 8.19
C ASP A 287 14.92 -10.80 7.03
N PHE A 288 14.10 -11.18 6.04
CA PHE A 288 13.77 -10.29 4.93
C PHE A 288 13.11 -8.98 5.38
N ILE A 289 12.11 -9.03 6.27
CA ILE A 289 11.46 -7.83 6.81
C ILE A 289 12.47 -6.91 7.52
N GLU A 290 13.38 -7.48 8.32
CA GLU A 290 14.41 -6.70 9.02
C GLU A 290 15.36 -5.99 8.05
N SER A 291 15.68 -6.62 6.92
CA SER A 291 16.49 -5.99 5.87
C SER A 291 15.82 -4.74 5.27
N LEU A 292 14.47 -4.65 5.31
CA LEU A 292 13.72 -3.49 4.81
C LEU A 292 13.52 -2.42 5.89
N LEU A 293 13.36 -2.81 7.16
CA LEU A 293 13.09 -1.93 8.30
C LEU A 293 14.37 -1.31 8.89
N VAL A 294 15.21 -0.73 8.02
CA VAL A 294 16.41 0.02 8.42
C VAL A 294 16.04 1.48 8.68
N ILE A 295 16.30 1.96 9.90
CA ILE A 295 15.92 3.33 10.34
C ILE A 295 16.64 4.38 9.49
N ASP A 296 17.95 4.21 9.29
CA ASP A 296 18.79 5.10 8.49
C ASP A 296 18.44 4.93 6.99
N PRO A 297 17.81 5.93 6.35
CA PRO A 297 17.32 5.80 4.97
C PRO A 297 18.45 5.65 3.95
N ASP A 298 19.68 6.07 4.27
CA ASP A 298 20.85 5.95 3.39
C ASP A 298 21.49 4.55 3.44
N LYS A 299 21.19 3.77 4.49
CA LYS A 299 21.61 2.37 4.63
C LYS A 299 20.52 1.37 4.25
N ARG A 300 19.29 1.86 4.04
CA ARG A 300 18.16 1.03 3.63
C ARG A 300 18.37 0.59 2.18
N PRO A 301 18.16 -0.69 1.84
CA PRO A 301 18.42 -1.18 0.50
C PRO A 301 17.53 -0.48 -0.53
N LEU A 302 18.06 -0.33 -1.74
CA LEU A 302 17.25 -0.01 -2.92
C LEU A 302 16.30 -1.17 -3.22
N ALA A 303 15.19 -0.90 -3.89
CA ALA A 303 14.23 -1.97 -4.24
C ALA A 303 14.87 -3.06 -5.10
N SER A 304 15.76 -2.70 -6.03
CA SER A 304 16.54 -3.64 -6.85
C SER A 304 17.53 -4.48 -6.04
N GLU A 305 18.10 -3.93 -4.97
CA GLU A 305 18.99 -4.68 -4.06
C GLU A 305 18.17 -5.63 -3.17
N ALA A 306 17.04 -5.16 -2.63
CA ALA A 306 16.12 -5.97 -1.85
C ALA A 306 15.53 -7.15 -2.65
N LEU A 307 15.36 -6.99 -3.97
CA LEU A 307 14.95 -8.10 -4.86
C LEU A 307 15.97 -9.24 -4.88
N LEU A 308 17.26 -8.97 -4.63
CA LEU A 308 18.32 -9.97 -4.61
C LEU A 308 18.41 -10.73 -3.28
N HIS A 309 17.60 -10.37 -2.28
CA HIS A 309 17.60 -11.02 -0.97
C HIS A 309 17.32 -12.53 -1.08
N PRO A 310 18.05 -13.42 -0.38
CA PRO A 310 17.89 -14.88 -0.49
C PRO A 310 16.44 -15.38 -0.35
N TYR A 311 15.67 -14.77 0.56
CA TYR A 311 14.24 -15.05 0.75
C TYR A 311 13.42 -15.02 -0.55
N LEU A 312 13.75 -14.12 -1.47
CA LEU A 312 13.06 -13.95 -2.76
C LEU A 312 13.67 -14.80 -3.87
N GLN A 313 14.88 -15.34 -3.69
CA GLN A 313 15.55 -16.14 -4.72
C GLN A 313 15.06 -17.59 -4.75
N TYR A 314 14.48 -18.09 -3.66
CA TYR A 314 13.90 -19.43 -3.64
C TYR A 314 12.64 -19.49 -4.52
N VAL A 315 12.73 -20.27 -5.60
CA VAL A 315 11.58 -20.75 -6.37
C VAL A 315 10.98 -21.89 -5.58
N ALA A 316 9.74 -21.72 -5.10
CA ALA A 316 8.95 -22.82 -4.55
C ALA A 316 8.43 -23.70 -5.69
#